data_AF-A0A7Y2XCJ0-F1
#
_entry.id   AF-A0A7Y2XCJ0-F1
#
_cell.length_a   1.000
_cell.length_b   1.000
_cell.length_c   1.000
_cell.angle_alpha   90.00
_cell.angle_beta   90.00
_cell.angle_gamma   90.00
#
_symmetry.space_group_name_H-M   'P 1'
#
loop_
_entity.id
_entity.type
_entity.pdbx_description
1 polymer ?
#
loop_
_entity_poly.entity_id
_entity_poly.type
_entity_poly.pdbx_seq_one_letter_code
_entity_poly.pdbx_strand_id
1 'polypeptide(L)'
;MSEPSHFELFYKKHHPSLVAYAIYLIGSKEDAIEIVNDVFVAVWNKKETLNIGDGLKPYLFRSVKNKCINYHQKKIIPMHDIGSIEKESTEKTDDLIH
;
A
#
# COMPACT_ATOMS: atom_id res chain seq x y z
N MET A 1 -7.99 0.90 31.46
CA MET A 1 -7.96 0.53 30.02
C MET A 1 -7.25 1.64 29.30
N SER A 2 -6.19 1.35 28.55
CA SER A 2 -5.46 2.34 27.75
C SER A 2 -6.28 2.73 26.52
N GLU A 3 -6.42 4.03 26.26
CA GLU A 3 -7.06 4.56 25.04
C GLU A 3 -6.31 4.04 23.80
N PRO A 4 -7.02 3.55 22.76
CA PRO A 4 -6.40 3.13 21.52
C PRO A 4 -5.75 4.31 20.83
N SER A 5 -4.56 4.09 20.25
CA SER A 5 -3.87 5.16 19.51
C SER A 5 -4.70 5.59 18.29
N HIS A 6 -4.54 6.85 17.85
CA HIS A 6 -5.17 7.35 16.61
C HIS A 6 -4.87 6.44 15.41
N PHE A 7 -3.66 5.90 15.35
CA PHE A 7 -3.27 4.93 14.31
C PHE A 7 -4.02 3.60 14.43
N GLU A 8 -4.27 3.10 15.64
CA GLU A 8 -5.00 1.85 15.85
C GLU A 8 -6.45 1.95 15.36
N LEU A 9 -7.12 3.07 15.67
CA LEU A 9 -8.46 3.35 15.16
C LEU A 9 -8.47 3.44 13.63
N PHE A 10 -7.47 4.12 13.08
CA PHE A 10 -7.31 4.26 11.64
C PHE A 10 -7.04 2.89 10.95
N TYR A 11 -6.17 2.07 11.53
CA TYR A 11 -5.91 0.70 11.07
C TYR A 11 -7.19 -0.12 11.06
N LYS A 12 -7.91 -0.19 12.19
CA LYS A 12 -9.17 -0.95 12.31
C LYS A 12 -10.21 -0.50 11.29
N LYS A 13 -10.27 0.80 11.00
CA LYS A 13 -11.20 1.38 10.02
C LYS A 13 -10.86 1.01 8.58
N HIS A 14 -9.58 1.02 8.20
CA HIS A 14 -9.17 0.94 6.79
C HIS A 14 -8.70 -0.44 6.36
N HIS A 15 -8.15 -1.24 7.29
CA HIS A 15 -7.55 -2.54 6.98
C HIS A 15 -8.51 -3.48 6.23
N PRO A 16 -9.77 -3.71 6.66
CA PRO A 16 -10.67 -4.62 5.95
C PRO A 16 -10.93 -4.20 4.50
N SER A 17 -11.11 -2.90 4.25
CA SER A 17 -11.35 -2.36 2.91
C SER A 17 -10.13 -2.48 1.98
N LEU A 18 -8.93 -2.30 2.53
CA LEU A 18 -7.68 -2.42 1.77
C LEU A 18 -7.37 -3.89 1.46
N VAL A 19 -7.66 -4.81 2.39
CA VAL A 19 -7.53 -6.26 2.16
C VAL A 19 -8.49 -6.71 1.08
N ALA A 20 -9.77 -6.33 1.15
CA ALA A 20 -10.74 -6.67 0.10
C ALA A 20 -10.30 -6.14 -1.27
N TYR A 21 -9.75 -4.92 -1.33
CA TYR A 21 -9.20 -4.35 -2.55
C TYR A 21 -7.97 -5.11 -3.06
N ALA A 22 -7.04 -5.48 -2.18
CA ALA A 22 -5.87 -6.26 -2.56
C ALA A 22 -6.26 -7.67 -3.07
N ILE A 23 -7.22 -8.34 -2.41
CA ILE A 23 -7.77 -9.63 -2.85
C ILE A 23 -8.35 -9.51 -4.26
N TYR A 24 -9.14 -8.46 -4.52
CA TYR A 24 -9.69 -8.21 -5.85
C TYR A 24 -8.60 -8.07 -6.92
N LEU A 25 -7.44 -7.49 -6.58
CA LEU A 25 -6.33 -7.29 -7.51
C LEU A 25 -5.45 -8.54 -7.74
N ILE A 26 -5.25 -9.39 -6.73
CA ILE A 26 -4.27 -10.49 -6.81
C ILE A 26 -4.86 -11.89 -6.66
N GLY A 27 -6.13 -12.02 -6.28
CA GLY A 27 -6.84 -13.30 -6.12
C GLY A 27 -6.43 -14.16 -4.93
N SER A 28 -5.35 -13.80 -4.22
CA SER A 28 -4.85 -14.51 -3.03
C SER A 28 -5.15 -13.73 -1.76
N LYS A 29 -5.85 -14.37 -0.81
CA LYS A 29 -6.18 -13.77 0.48
C LYS A 29 -4.96 -13.60 1.38
N GLU A 30 -4.09 -14.61 1.43
CA GLU A 30 -2.91 -14.62 2.29
C GLU A 30 -1.94 -13.52 1.88
N ASP A 31 -1.57 -13.48 0.59
CA ASP A 31 -0.69 -12.44 0.06
C ASP A 31 -1.30 -11.04 0.16
N ALA A 32 -2.63 -10.91 0.04
CA ALA A 32 -3.30 -9.62 0.15
C ALA A 32 -3.21 -9.06 1.57
N ILE A 33 -3.36 -9.93 2.58
CA ILE A 33 -3.20 -9.55 3.99
C ILE A 33 -1.75 -9.13 4.25
N GLU A 34 -0.77 -9.88 3.73
CA GLU A 34 0.65 -9.56 3.88
C GLU A 34 0.98 -8.20 3.25
N ILE A 35 0.58 -7.98 2.00
CA ILE A 35 0.78 -6.70 1.30
C ILE A 35 0.18 -5.53 2.08
N VAL A 36 -1.03 -5.67 2.61
CA VAL A 36 -1.68 -4.59 3.35
C VAL A 36 -0.97 -4.34 4.68
N ASN A 37 -0.58 -5.40 5.40
CA ASN A 37 0.17 -5.27 6.65
C ASN A 37 1.51 -4.56 6.43
N ASP A 38 2.24 -4.91 5.38
CA ASP A 38 3.46 -4.24 4.96
C ASP A 38 3.28 -2.73 4.76
N VAL A 39 2.18 -2.34 4.10
CA VAL A 39 1.86 -0.92 3.89
C VAL A 39 1.63 -0.23 5.24
N PHE A 40 0.88 -0.84 6.14
CA PHE A 40 0.64 -0.27 7.47
C PHE A 40 1.92 -0.18 8.31
N VAL A 41 2.82 -1.16 8.23
CA VAL A 41 4.15 -1.09 8.88
C VAL A 41 4.97 0.07 8.31
N ALA A 42 4.97 0.24 6.98
CA ALA A 42 5.67 1.35 6.35
C ALA A 42 5.12 2.72 6.76
N VAL A 43 3.79 2.85 6.91
CA VAL A 43 3.15 4.07 7.42
C VAL A 43 3.47 4.28 8.89
N TRP A 44 3.43 3.24 9.72
CA TRP A 44 3.77 3.32 11.14
C TRP A 44 5.19 3.83 11.36
N ASN A 45 6.15 3.35 10.57
CA ASN A 45 7.55 3.80 10.63
C ASN A 45 7.72 5.27 10.20
N LYS A 46 6.76 5.82 9.45
CA LYS A 46 6.74 7.21 8.98
C LYS A 46 5.69 8.06 9.68
N LYS A 47 5.06 7.57 10.75
CA LYS A 47 3.91 8.23 11.40
C LYS A 47 4.22 9.60 11.98
N GLU A 48 5.49 9.88 12.28
CA GLU A 48 5.94 11.19 12.79
C GLU A 48 5.98 12.25 11.68
N THR A 49 6.15 11.84 10.43
CA THR A 49 6.22 12.74 9.26
C THR A 49 4.95 12.73 8.42
N LEU A 50 4.18 11.64 8.47
CA LEU A 50 2.89 11.51 7.80
C LEU A 50 1.79 12.06 8.71
N ASN A 51 1.18 13.17 8.30
CA ASN A 51 -0.01 13.67 8.97
C ASN A 51 -1.16 12.67 8.77
N ILE A 52 -1.60 12.01 9.84
CA ILE A 52 -2.70 11.05 9.85
C ILE A 52 -4.01 11.84 9.73
N GLY A 53 -4.29 12.32 8.52
CA GLY A 53 -5.51 13.02 8.14
C GLY A 53 -6.09 12.47 6.83
N ASP A 54 -6.94 13.26 6.18
CA ASP A 54 -7.70 12.81 5.00
C ASP A 54 -6.82 12.40 3.81
N GLY A 55 -5.60 12.93 3.71
CA GLY A 55 -4.62 12.56 2.67
C GLY A 55 -4.04 11.16 2.80
N LEU A 56 -4.14 10.51 3.97
CA LEU A 56 -3.53 9.20 4.21
C LEU A 56 -4.31 8.06 3.56
N LYS A 57 -5.64 8.17 3.45
CA LYS A 57 -6.47 7.14 2.82
C LYS A 57 -6.14 6.95 1.34
N PRO A 58 -6.15 7.99 0.48
CA PRO A 58 -5.73 7.86 -0.93
C PRO A 58 -4.32 7.30 -1.08
N TYR A 59 -3.39 7.73 -0.22
CA TYR A 59 -2.02 7.24 -0.19
C TYR A 59 -1.94 5.72 0.04
N LEU A 60 -2.74 5.17 0.97
CA LEU A 60 -2.77 3.74 1.25
C LEU A 60 -3.29 2.92 0.08
N PHE A 61 -4.39 3.35 -0.53
CA PHE A 61 -4.93 2.65 -1.71
C PHE A 61 -3.93 2.64 -2.86
N ARG A 62 -3.21 3.75 -3.09
CA ARG A 62 -2.14 3.82 -4.09
C ARG A 62 -0.97 2.88 -3.72
N SER A 63 -0.56 2.86 -2.46
CA SER A 63 0.56 2.03 -1.99
C SER A 63 0.24 0.54 -2.09
N VAL A 64 -0.97 0.13 -1.70
CA VAL A 64 -1.47 -1.24 -1.86
C VAL A 64 -1.53 -1.63 -3.33
N LYS A 65 -2.12 -0.79 -4.19
CA LYS A 65 -2.18 -1.05 -5.64
C LYS A 65 -0.77 -1.26 -6.22
N ASN A 66 0.19 -0.40 -5.88
CA ASN A 66 1.56 -0.51 -6.35
C ASN A 66 2.23 -1.82 -5.90
N LYS A 67 2.05 -2.22 -4.63
CA LYS A 67 2.55 -3.52 -4.15
C LYS A 67 1.89 -4.70 -4.85
N CYS A 68 0.58 -4.65 -5.10
CA CYS A 68 -0.12 -5.70 -5.87
C CYS A 68 0.39 -5.81 -7.31
N ILE A 69 0.69 -4.69 -7.97
CA ILE A 69 1.30 -4.69 -9.32
C ILE A 69 2.69 -5.33 -9.27
N ASN A 70 3.51 -4.93 -8.29
CA ASN A 70 4.85 -5.50 -8.11
C ASN A 70 4.80 -7.00 -7.79
N TYR A 71 3.80 -7.46 -7.04
CA TYR A 71 3.58 -8.87 -6.74
C TYR A 71 3.36 -9.69 -8.03
N HIS A 72 2.51 -9.20 -8.94
CA HIS A 72 2.30 -9.85 -10.24
C HIS A 72 3.55 -9.84 -11.11
N GLN A 73 4.29 -8.72 -11.15
CA GLN A 73 5.55 -8.64 -11.91
C GLN A 73 6.57 -9.67 -11.40
N LYS A 74 6.73 -9.80 -10.08
CA LYS A 74 7.63 -10.79 -9.47
C LYS A 74 7.23 -12.25 -9.76
N LYS A 75 5.93 -12.53 -9.94
CA LYS A 75 5.47 -13.86 -10.37
C LYS A 75 5.77 -14.14 -11.84
N ILE A 76 5.77 -13.10 -12.66
CA ILE A 76 6.04 -13.21 -14.11
C ILE A 76 7.55 -13.31 -14.37
N ILE A 77 8.39 -12.70 -13.53
CA ILE A 77 9.85 -12.79 -13.63
C ILE A 77 10.31 -14.08 -12.94
N PRO A 78 10.67 -15.15 -13.68
CA PRO A 78 11.24 -16.34 -13.05
C PRO A 78 12.49 -15.94 -12.26
N MET A 79 12.66 -16.59 -11.10
CA MET A 79 13.63 -16.33 -10.03
C MET A 79 15.12 -16.23 -10.45
N HIS A 80 15.43 -16.37 -11.75
CA HIS A 80 16.77 -16.33 -12.34
C HIS A 80 17.20 -14.96 -12.90
N ASP A 81 16.35 -13.93 -12.91
CA ASP A 81 16.68 -12.68 -13.63
C ASP A 81 16.44 -11.40 -12.80
N ILE A 82 17.10 -11.31 -11.64
CA ILE A 82 16.98 -10.16 -10.72
C ILE A 82 17.93 -8.99 -11.12
N GLY A 83 18.66 -9.10 -12.24
CA GLY A 83 19.73 -8.17 -12.59
C GLY A 83 19.31 -6.81 -13.18
N SER A 84 18.10 -6.64 -13.71
CA SER A 84 17.90 -5.54 -14.68
C SER A 84 16.50 -4.93 -14.71
N ILE A 85 15.92 -4.46 -13.60
CA ILE A 85 14.79 -3.51 -13.68
C ILE A 85 14.87 -2.47 -12.55
N GLU A 86 15.74 -1.47 -12.72
CA GLU A 86 15.42 -0.12 -12.25
C GLU A 86 14.40 0.47 -13.23
N LYS A 87 13.15 0.62 -12.80
CA LYS A 87 12.17 1.46 -13.54
C LYS A 87 12.02 2.77 -12.80
N GLU A 88 12.84 3.73 -13.22
CA GLU A 88 12.58 5.15 -13.06
C GLU A 88 11.40 5.57 -13.97
N SER A 89 10.56 6.46 -13.44
CA SER A 89 9.55 7.30 -14.11
C SER A 89 8.28 6.69 -14.70
N THR A 90 7.13 7.01 -14.08
CA THR A 90 5.97 7.68 -14.73
C THR A 90 5.36 8.61 -13.67
N GLU A 91 5.65 9.91 -13.70
CA GLU A 91 5.15 10.97 -14.60
C GLU A 91 4.05 11.82 -13.92
N LYS A 92 4.21 13.12 -14.14
CA LYS A 92 3.44 14.27 -13.65
C LYS A 92 1.93 14.10 -13.76
N THR A 93 1.22 14.60 -12.75
CA THR A 93 0.02 15.42 -12.97
C THR A 93 0.18 16.68 -12.13
N ASP A 94 0.95 17.62 -12.67
CA ASP A 94 0.59 19.03 -12.53
C ASP A 94 -0.73 19.24 -13.30
N ASP A 95 -1.52 20.23 -12.87
CA ASP A 95 -2.73 20.76 -13.53
C ASP A 95 -4.05 19.98 -13.40
N LEU A 96 -4.84 20.35 -12.38
CA LEU A 96 -6.25 20.78 -12.51
C LEU A 96 -6.79 21.20 -11.14
N ILE A 97 -6.26 22.33 -10.64
CA ILE A 97 -7.06 23.24 -9.82
C ILE A 97 -7.67 24.21 -10.83
N HIS A 98 -8.98 24.11 -11.03
CA HIS A 98 -9.78 25.20 -11.54
C HIS A 98 -10.97 25.41 -10.63
#